data_AF-A0A109LRD3-F1
#
_entry.id   AF-A0A109LRD3-F1
#
_cell.length_a   1.000
_cell.length_b   1.000
_cell.length_c   1.000
_cell.angle_alpha   90.00
_cell.angle_beta   90.00
_cell.angle_gamma   90.00
#
_symmetry.space_group_name_H-M   'P 1'
#
loop_
_entity.id
_entity.type
_entity.pdbx_description
1 polymer ?
#
loop_
_entity_poly.entity_id
_entity_poly.type
_entity_poly.pdbx_seq_one_letter_code
_entity_poly.pdbx_strand_id
1 'polypeptide(L)'
;MQLPDGAPAAVGIWRDESDAIAYTHAHMPFAGHERPMRVRHLTIEERSSERLVTRNYRGVARIFHRCPATSLKAPEGQSVH
;
A
#
# COMPACT_ATOMS: atom_id res chain seq x y z
N MET A 1 -6.65 -3.43 28.86
CA MET A 1 -5.95 -2.85 27.69
C MET A 1 -6.81 -1.69 27.21
N GLN A 2 -6.36 -0.46 27.35
CA GLN A 2 -7.09 0.72 26.86
C GLN A 2 -6.83 0.83 25.35
N LEU A 3 -7.88 0.89 24.53
CA LEU A 3 -7.71 1.20 23.11
C LEU A 3 -7.35 2.69 22.97
N PRO A 4 -6.53 3.05 21.98
CA PRO A 4 -6.20 4.45 21.75
C PRO A 4 -7.42 5.28 21.35
N ASP A 5 -7.42 6.57 21.69
CA ASP A 5 -8.42 7.51 21.21
C ASP A 5 -8.20 7.80 19.71
N GLY A 6 -9.24 7.60 18.90
CA GLY A 6 -9.24 7.83 17.46
C GLY A 6 -9.51 6.57 16.62
N ALA A 7 -10.03 6.77 15.41
CA ALA A 7 -10.25 5.66 14.48
C ALA A 7 -8.90 5.07 14.00
N PRO A 8 -8.77 3.74 13.86
CA PRO A 8 -7.58 3.14 13.28
C PRO A 8 -7.35 3.69 11.87
N ALA A 9 -6.15 4.20 11.62
CA ALA A 9 -5.74 4.66 10.31
C ALA A 9 -4.39 4.04 9.94
N ALA A 10 -4.09 3.97 8.65
CA ALA A 10 -2.78 3.58 8.16
C ALA A 10 -2.20 4.69 7.30
N VAL A 11 -0.93 5.00 7.51
CA VAL A 11 -0.17 5.97 6.73
C VAL A 11 1.07 5.31 6.16
N GLY A 12 1.52 5.79 5.01
CA GLY A 12 2.66 5.22 4.31
C GLY A 12 2.99 6.00 3.05
N ILE A 13 4.19 5.78 2.55
CA ILE A 13 4.65 6.30 1.26
C ILE A 13 4.86 5.11 0.34
N TRP A 14 4.57 5.29 -0.94
CA TRP A 14 4.88 4.34 -2.00
C TRP A 14 5.73 5.05 -3.05
N ARG A 15 6.83 4.43 -3.47
CA ARG A 15 7.72 4.92 -4.53
C ARG A 15 8.02 3.78 -5.49
N ASP A 16 7.81 4.05 -6.79
CA ASP A 16 8.26 3.15 -7.85
C ASP A 16 9.76 3.34 -8.05
N GLU A 17 10.51 2.25 -7.97
CA GLU A 17 11.97 2.20 -8.17
C GLU A 17 12.34 1.38 -9.42
N SER A 18 11.38 1.15 -10.31
CA SER A 18 11.48 0.34 -11.54
C SER A 18 11.48 -1.16 -11.28
N ASP A 19 12.47 -1.69 -10.55
CA ASP A 19 12.61 -3.12 -10.21
C ASP A 19 11.98 -3.48 -8.86
N ALA A 20 11.60 -2.48 -8.08
CA ALA A 20 10.91 -2.63 -6.81
C ALA A 20 9.88 -1.52 -6.58
N ILE A 21 8.99 -1.78 -5.63
CA ILE A 21 8.17 -0.74 -5.02
C ILE A 21 8.65 -0.58 -3.58
N ALA A 22 9.26 0.57 -3.30
CA ALA A 22 9.63 0.97 -1.95
C ALA A 22 8.39 1.49 -1.21
N TYR A 23 8.19 1.02 0.01
CA TYR A 23 7.05 1.44 0.82
C TYR A 23 7.37 1.55 2.31
N THR A 24 6.67 2.47 2.97
CA THR A 24 6.54 2.52 4.43
C THR A 24 5.11 2.19 4.82
N HIS A 25 4.91 1.67 6.03
CA HIS A 25 3.57 1.36 6.53
C HIS A 25 3.51 1.48 8.05
N ALA A 26 2.54 2.24 8.52
CA ALA A 26 2.38 2.65 9.90
C ALA A 26 0.89 2.65 10.28
N HIS A 27 0.54 2.05 11.43
CA HIS A 27 -0.83 2.08 11.96
C HIS A 27 -0.97 3.14 13.04
N MET A 28 -1.76 4.18 12.78
CA MET A 28 -2.14 5.18 13.77
C MET A 28 -3.33 4.70 14.61
N PRO A 29 -3.41 5.08 15.90
CA PRO A 29 -2.44 5.88 16.66
C PRO A 29 -1.49 5.01 17.51
N PHE A 30 -1.16 3.79 17.08
CA PHE A 30 -0.30 2.88 17.85
C PHE A 30 1.14 3.41 17.93
N ALA A 31 1.76 3.30 19.11
CA ALA A 31 3.13 3.78 19.35
C ALA A 31 4.13 3.15 18.36
N GLY A 32 5.07 3.96 17.84
CA GLY A 32 6.10 3.51 16.89
C GLY A 32 6.41 4.49 15.74
N HIS A 33 5.56 5.49 15.51
CA HIS A 33 5.73 6.51 14.45
C HIS A 33 6.69 7.64 14.81
N GLU A 34 7.14 7.67 16.06
CA GLU A 34 8.08 8.65 16.61
C GLU A 34 9.50 8.43 16.08
N ARG A 35 9.72 7.32 15.36
CA ARG A 35 10.99 6.96 14.73
C ARG A 35 10.82 6.94 13.21
N PRO A 36 11.89 7.20 12.44
CA PRO A 36 11.86 7.05 10.99
C PRO A 36 11.33 5.68 10.58
N MET A 37 10.29 5.67 9.73
CA MET A 37 9.70 4.43 9.25
C MET A 37 10.71 3.65 8.42
N ARG A 38 10.88 2.36 8.71
CA ARG A 38 11.73 1.48 7.91
C ARG A 38 11.12 1.28 6.53
N VAL A 39 11.87 1.66 5.49
CA VAL A 39 11.52 1.37 4.10
C VAL A 39 11.61 -0.14 3.87
N ARG A 40 10.57 -0.70 3.27
CA ARG A 40 10.48 -2.08 2.81
C ARG A 40 10.36 -2.07 1.28
N HIS A 41 10.69 -3.19 0.65
CA HIS A 41 10.58 -3.34 -0.80
C HIS A 41 9.66 -4.50 -1.14
N LEU A 42 8.88 -4.30 -2.20
CA LEU A 42 8.26 -5.34 -3.00
C LEU A 42 9.06 -5.44 -4.30
N THR A 43 9.92 -6.45 -4.41
CA THR A 43 10.68 -6.71 -5.66
C THR A 43 9.71 -7.15 -6.74
N ILE A 44 9.80 -6.57 -7.93
CA ILE A 44 8.92 -6.87 -9.06
C ILE A 44 9.49 -8.06 -9.82
N GLU A 45 8.67 -9.09 -9.97
CA GLU A 45 9.01 -10.29 -10.76
C GLU A 45 8.37 -10.24 -12.14
N GLU A 46 7.18 -9.64 -12.25
CA GLU A 46 6.48 -9.43 -13.51
C GLU A 46 5.70 -8.11 -13.46
N ARG A 47 5.80 -7.31 -14.53
CA ARG A 47 5.00 -6.10 -14.72
C ARG A 47 4.32 -6.16 -16.09
N SER A 48 2.99 -6.06 -16.09
CA SER A 48 2.17 -6.02 -17.30
C SER A 48 1.07 -4.95 -17.18
N SER A 49 0.30 -4.73 -18.25
CA SER A 49 -0.84 -3.82 -18.21
C SER A 49 -1.97 -4.29 -17.29
N GLU A 50 -2.04 -5.60 -17.01
CA GLU A 50 -3.15 -6.25 -16.29
C GLU A 50 -2.81 -6.63 -14.86
N ARG A 51 -1.52 -6.84 -14.56
CA ARG A 51 -1.09 -7.27 -13.24
C ARG A 51 0.35 -6.89 -12.92
N LEU A 52 0.62 -6.86 -11.63
CA LEU A 52 1.94 -6.75 -11.03
C LEU A 52 2.18 -7.95 -10.10
N VAL A 53 3.21 -8.74 -10.38
CA VAL A 53 3.67 -9.83 -9.51
C VAL A 53 4.89 -9.33 -8.77
N THR A 54 4.85 -9.41 -7.44
CA THR A 54 5.95 -8.98 -6.58
C THR A 54 6.29 -10.01 -5.52
N ARG A 55 7.46 -9.87 -4.92
CA ARG A 55 7.89 -10.61 -3.73
C ARG A 55 8.25 -9.62 -2.63
N ASN A 56 7.72 -9.84 -1.43
CA ASN A 56 8.03 -8.97 -0.30
C ASN A 56 9.36 -9.33 0.37
N TYR A 57 9.78 -8.51 1.33
CA TYR A 57 11.00 -8.73 2.13
C TYR A 57 11.07 -10.07 2.90
N ARG A 58 9.97 -10.83 3.00
CA ARG A 58 9.92 -12.18 3.59
C ARG A 58 9.92 -13.30 2.53
N GLY A 59 10.13 -12.97 1.26
CA GLY A 59 10.08 -13.93 0.17
C GLY A 59 8.66 -14.34 -0.26
N VAL A 60 7.61 -13.69 0.25
CA VAL A 60 6.20 -14.06 -0.04
C VAL A 60 5.71 -13.32 -1.27
N ALA A 61 5.12 -14.06 -2.21
CA ALA A 61 4.52 -13.51 -3.42
C ALA A 61 3.28 -12.65 -3.09
N ARG A 62 3.18 -11.49 -3.72
CA ARG A 62 2.04 -10.57 -3.69
C ARG A 62 1.69 -10.19 -5.11
N ILE A 63 0.48 -10.57 -5.53
CA ILE A 63 -0.02 -10.36 -6.88
C ILE A 63 -1.12 -9.31 -6.81
N PHE A 64 -0.95 -8.24 -7.59
CA PHE A 64 -1.93 -7.16 -7.72
C PHE A 64 -2.49 -7.20 -9.13
N HIS A 65 -3.82 -7.24 -9.23
CA HIS A 65 -4.50 -7.15 -10.52
C HIS A 65 -4.98 -5.72 -10.74
N ARG A 66 -4.94 -5.28 -11.99
CA ARG A 66 -5.57 -4.03 -12.39
C ARG A 66 -7.07 -4.18 -12.23
N CYS A 67 -7.68 -3.30 -11.45
CA CYS A 67 -9.12 -3.21 -11.43
C CYS A 67 -9.63 -2.72 -12.80
N PRO A 68 -10.72 -3.30 -13.34
CA PRO A 68 -11.41 -2.72 -14.49
C PRO A 68 -11.75 -1.24 -14.22
N ALA A 69 -11.68 -0.40 -15.25
CA ALA A 69 -11.97 1.05 -15.11
C ALA A 69 -13.36 1.32 -14.49
N THR A 70 -14.31 0.41 -14.69
CA THR A 70 -15.68 0.48 -14.16
C THR A 70 -15.82 0.06 -12.70
N SER A 71 -14.74 -0.41 -12.05
CA SER A 71 -14.77 -0.90 -10.68
C SER A 71 -14.61 0.20 -9.62
N LEU A 72 -14.04 1.35 -10.00
CA LEU A 72 -14.10 2.53 -9.16
C LEU A 72 -15.51 3.10 -9.26
N LYS A 73 -16.20 3.26 -8.13
CA LYS A 73 -17.44 4.04 -8.05
C LYS A 73 -17.09 5.37 -7.41
N ALA A 74 -17.45 6.47 -8.06
CA ALA A 74 -17.32 7.78 -7.45
C ALA A 74 -18.36 7.83 -6.32
N PRO A 75 -18.05 8.46 -5.18
CA PRO A 75 -19.06 8.79 -4.19
C PRO A 75 -20.21 9.54 -4.85
N GLU A 76 -21.42 9.37 -4.32
CA GLU A 76 -22.60 10.05 -4.85
C GLU A 76 -22.38 11.58 -4.86
N GLY A 77 -22.57 12.20 -6.03
CA GLY A 77 -22.34 13.64 -6.23
C GLY A 77 -20.96 14.05 -6.74
N GLN A 78 -20.05 13.11 -7.03
CA GLN A 78 -18.76 13.40 -7.66
C GLN A 78 -18.69 12.82 -9.09
N SER A 79 -18.35 13.66 -10.08
CA SER A 79 -18.28 13.27 -11.50
C SER A 79 -16.96 12.59 -11.89
N VAL A 80 -15.99 12.55 -10.98
CA VAL A 80 -14.65 12.01 -11.17
C VAL A 80 -14.20 11.27 -9.90
N HIS A 81 -13.35 10.25 -10.06
CA HIS A 81 -12.68 9.54 -8.97
C HIS A 81 -11.46 10.29 -8.45
#